data_AF-A0A0B7FQG8-F1
#
_entry.id   AF-A0A0B7FQG8-F1
#
_cell.length_a   1.000
_cell.length_b   1.000
_cell.length_c   1.000
_cell.angle_alpha   90.00
_cell.angle_beta   90.00
_cell.angle_gamma   90.00
#
_symmetry.space_group_name_H-M   'P 1'
#
loop_
_entity.id
_entity.type
_entity.pdbx_description
1 polymer ?
#
loop_
_entity_poly.entity_id
_entity_poly.type
_entity_poly.pdbx_seq_one_letter_code
_entity_poly.pdbx_strand_id
1 'polypeptide(L)'
;MAKAPTVTNMVIQDLVDRYSAANFISSVTDFLTRRVRVARHDILLSERNEVNIWHKLFLFHSAPSFAPFDPVRRDVVRAGLPTRRDPGFSDVALILEKPSRHRSENDVYEKYGLDRYRAGRVRVFFTLPAHLRFFYPGQLAYLELFAPFNASVSPFNRLHSTKPDLDARGIRSTVVVPVSDIVFACHLVPQFEKLDPELELHAYTDLLSISRHFWLNHYYNHHFFRPEHGLGLVQVLEEAGLITAFKERPSSLLTYEGRSPERLFHLSTSASLCSGLELCLSVSALIILHPVMYPPFCTSRSMPNLIHYHYLLSKCSVRRWFLHTV
;
A
#
# COMPACT_ATOMS: atom_id res chain seq x y z
N MET A 1 -5.43 12.32 -9.89
CA MET A 1 -4.98 13.63 -9.37
C MET A 1 -6.02 14.70 -9.68
N ALA A 2 -5.94 15.87 -9.05
CA ALA A 2 -6.78 17.01 -9.43
C ALA A 2 -6.57 17.37 -10.91
N LYS A 3 -7.62 17.85 -11.58
CA LYS A 3 -7.58 18.19 -13.02
C LYS A 3 -6.56 19.29 -13.32
N ALA A 4 -6.49 20.30 -12.44
CA ALA A 4 -5.53 21.39 -12.53
C ALA A 4 -4.32 21.16 -11.60
N PRO A 5 -3.12 21.61 -11.99
CA PRO A 5 -1.97 21.62 -11.10
C PRO A 5 -2.20 22.55 -9.91
N THR A 6 -1.53 22.25 -8.80
CA THR A 6 -1.52 23.13 -7.63
C THR A 6 -0.59 24.33 -7.84
N VAL A 7 0.49 24.15 -8.59
CA VAL A 7 1.37 25.25 -9.03
C VAL A 7 1.68 25.07 -10.51
N THR A 8 1.51 26.13 -11.27
CA THR A 8 1.85 26.17 -12.70
C THR A 8 3.22 26.81 -12.90
N ASN A 9 3.93 26.38 -13.95
CA ASN A 9 5.15 27.04 -14.42
C ASN A 9 6.24 27.22 -13.35
N MET A 10 6.45 26.21 -12.50
CA MET A 10 7.53 26.22 -11.51
C MET A 10 8.87 25.99 -12.21
N VAL A 11 9.85 26.85 -11.95
CA VAL A 11 11.21 26.69 -12.46
C VAL A 11 11.88 25.47 -11.80
N ILE A 12 12.60 24.66 -12.58
CA ILE A 12 13.27 23.45 -12.07
C ILE A 12 14.29 23.78 -10.97
N GLN A 13 14.95 24.94 -11.04
CA GLN A 13 15.82 25.41 -9.95
C GLN A 13 15.07 25.48 -8.60
N ASP A 14 13.86 26.03 -8.58
CA ASP A 14 13.06 26.10 -7.36
C ASP A 14 12.64 24.72 -6.84
N LEU A 15 12.50 23.72 -7.73
CA LEU A 15 12.28 22.33 -7.33
C LEU A 15 13.48 21.75 -6.60
N VAL A 16 14.67 21.96 -7.12
CA VAL A 16 15.92 21.52 -6.52
C VAL A 16 16.06 22.13 -5.12
N ASP A 17 15.90 23.44 -5.03
CA ASP A 17 16.16 24.20 -3.81
C ASP A 17 15.11 23.99 -2.73
N ARG A 18 13.82 23.90 -3.12
CA ARG A 18 12.71 23.88 -2.15
C ARG A 18 12.17 22.48 -1.87
N TYR A 19 12.11 21.60 -2.88
CA TYR A 19 11.55 20.25 -2.74
C TYR A 19 12.63 19.18 -2.49
N SER A 20 13.88 19.60 -2.27
CA SER A 20 15.04 18.71 -2.11
C SER A 20 15.20 17.74 -3.29
N ALA A 21 14.89 18.22 -4.51
CA ALA A 21 14.92 17.40 -5.72
C ALA A 21 16.27 17.52 -6.47
N ALA A 22 17.39 17.38 -5.75
CA ALA A 22 18.73 17.66 -6.29
C ALA A 22 19.07 16.93 -7.60
N ASN A 23 18.62 15.68 -7.76
CA ASN A 23 18.89 14.86 -8.93
C ASN A 23 17.76 14.90 -9.98
N PHE A 24 16.92 15.94 -9.96
CA PHE A 24 15.73 16.02 -10.81
C PHE A 24 16.04 15.91 -12.30
N ILE A 25 16.94 16.75 -12.82
CA ILE A 25 17.30 16.77 -14.26
C ILE A 25 17.87 15.41 -14.69
N SER A 26 18.77 14.85 -13.88
CA SER A 26 19.35 13.53 -14.14
C SER A 26 18.28 12.44 -14.18
N SER A 27 17.37 12.42 -13.21
CA SER A 27 16.31 11.41 -13.09
C SER A 27 15.27 11.52 -14.21
N VAL A 28 14.92 12.73 -14.65
CA VAL A 28 14.05 12.95 -15.82
C VAL A 28 14.74 12.48 -17.10
N THR A 29 16.02 12.79 -17.26
CA THR A 29 16.83 12.35 -18.41
C THR A 29 16.91 10.83 -18.46
N ASP A 30 17.16 10.18 -17.33
CA ASP A 30 17.18 8.71 -17.22
C ASP A 30 15.81 8.10 -17.55
N PHE A 31 14.72 8.69 -17.08
CA PHE A 31 13.37 8.25 -17.44
C PHE A 31 13.12 8.35 -18.96
N LEU A 32 13.41 9.50 -19.56
CA LEU A 32 13.20 9.71 -20.99
C LEU A 32 14.08 8.80 -21.85
N THR A 33 15.35 8.63 -21.50
CA THR A 33 16.28 7.77 -22.25
C THR A 33 15.98 6.28 -22.08
N ARG A 34 15.83 5.79 -20.84
CA ARG A 34 15.72 4.35 -20.58
C ARG A 34 14.32 3.81 -20.78
N ARG A 35 13.30 4.61 -20.48
CA ARG A 35 11.91 4.14 -20.49
C ARG A 35 11.11 4.62 -21.69
N VAL A 36 11.31 5.87 -22.10
CA VAL A 36 10.64 6.44 -23.29
C VAL A 36 11.48 6.24 -24.57
N ARG A 37 12.77 5.90 -24.45
CA ARG A 37 13.72 5.67 -25.55
C ARG A 37 13.99 6.92 -26.39
N VAL A 38 13.97 8.09 -25.76
CA VAL A 38 14.34 9.36 -26.39
C VAL A 38 15.87 9.46 -26.44
N ALA A 39 16.41 9.89 -27.59
CA ALA A 39 17.86 10.07 -27.71
C ALA A 39 18.32 11.22 -26.81
N ARG A 40 19.48 11.07 -26.15
CA ARG A 40 19.93 12.02 -25.14
C ARG A 40 20.11 13.46 -25.68
N HIS A 41 20.45 13.61 -26.96
CA HIS A 41 20.62 14.92 -27.59
C HIS A 41 19.29 15.67 -27.82
N ASP A 42 18.16 14.96 -27.85
CA ASP A 42 16.83 15.57 -27.99
C ASP A 42 16.27 16.04 -26.63
N ILE A 43 16.91 15.67 -25.52
CA ILE A 43 16.48 16.02 -24.17
C ILE A 43 17.12 17.36 -23.79
N LEU A 44 16.52 18.44 -24.28
CA LEU A 44 16.90 19.80 -23.91
C LEU A 44 16.29 20.18 -22.56
N LEU A 45 16.88 19.69 -21.47
CA LEU A 45 16.44 19.97 -20.10
C LEU A 45 17.49 20.80 -19.34
N SER A 46 17.05 21.87 -18.72
CA SER A 46 17.87 22.81 -17.96
C SER A 46 17.12 23.29 -16.70
N GLU A 47 17.85 23.83 -15.74
CA GLU A 47 17.29 24.35 -14.48
C GLU A 47 16.28 25.50 -14.69
N ARG A 48 16.37 26.19 -15.83
CA ARG A 48 15.48 27.30 -16.19
C ARG A 48 14.16 26.85 -16.82
N ASN A 49 14.03 25.57 -17.17
CA ASN A 49 12.77 25.08 -17.71
C ASN A 49 11.70 25.02 -16.62
N GLU A 50 10.44 25.07 -17.06
CA GLU A 50 9.30 25.14 -16.17
C GLU A 50 8.48 23.85 -16.21
N VAL A 51 7.91 23.48 -15.06
CA VAL A 51 7.03 22.31 -14.90
C VAL A 51 5.80 22.67 -14.07
N ASN A 52 4.70 21.93 -14.29
CA ASN A 52 3.51 22.03 -13.45
C ASN A 52 3.59 21.01 -12.31
N ILE A 53 3.11 21.38 -11.13
CA ILE A 53 3.23 20.58 -9.90
C ILE A 53 1.86 20.28 -9.30
N TRP A 54 1.71 19.07 -8.78
CA TRP A 54 0.59 18.65 -7.93
C TRP A 54 1.12 18.25 -6.56
N HIS A 55 0.36 18.57 -5.50
CA HIS A 55 0.74 18.18 -4.15
C HIS A 55 0.03 16.93 -3.62
N LYS A 56 -0.96 16.40 -4.35
CA LYS A 56 -1.78 15.26 -3.93
C LYS A 56 -2.09 14.32 -5.08
N LEU A 57 -1.86 13.04 -4.81
CA LEU A 57 -2.32 11.91 -5.60
C LEU A 57 -3.39 11.16 -4.83
N PHE A 58 -4.54 10.95 -5.46
CA PHE A 58 -5.60 10.08 -4.96
C PHE A 58 -5.50 8.75 -5.68
N LEU A 59 -5.37 7.68 -4.91
CA LEU A 59 -5.40 6.29 -5.38
C LEU A 59 -6.73 5.69 -4.98
N PHE A 60 -7.39 5.01 -5.91
CA PHE A 60 -8.67 4.36 -5.67
C PHE A 60 -8.49 2.86 -5.79
N HIS A 61 -8.89 2.14 -4.75
CA HIS A 61 -8.77 0.69 -4.67
C HIS A 61 -10.16 0.07 -4.63
N SER A 62 -10.44 -0.81 -5.60
CA SER A 62 -11.60 -1.68 -5.54
C SER A 62 -11.53 -2.57 -4.31
N ALA A 63 -12.69 -2.92 -3.76
CA ALA A 63 -12.83 -3.82 -2.62
C ALA A 63 -11.93 -5.07 -2.79
N PRO A 64 -11.28 -5.53 -1.71
CA PRO A 64 -10.50 -6.76 -1.76
C PRO A 64 -11.45 -7.96 -1.98
N SER A 65 -10.96 -9.02 -2.63
CA SER A 65 -11.78 -10.19 -2.95
C SER A 65 -12.34 -10.90 -1.70
N PHE A 66 -11.63 -10.83 -0.58
CA PHE A 66 -12.05 -11.41 0.69
C PHE A 66 -13.03 -10.52 1.49
N ALA A 67 -13.19 -9.25 1.12
CA ALA A 67 -14.18 -8.35 1.72
C ALA A 67 -14.87 -7.52 0.62
N PRO A 68 -15.69 -8.15 -0.24
CA PRO A 68 -16.27 -7.52 -1.42
C PRO A 68 -17.29 -6.42 -1.08
N PHE A 69 -17.79 -6.39 0.15
CA PHE A 69 -18.73 -5.39 0.65
C PHE A 69 -18.04 -4.15 1.22
N ASP A 70 -16.71 -4.14 1.33
CA ASP A 70 -15.98 -2.95 1.76
C ASP A 70 -16.12 -1.85 0.70
N PRO A 71 -16.31 -0.59 1.12
CA PRO A 71 -16.38 0.52 0.19
C PRO A 71 -15.07 0.69 -0.57
N VAL A 72 -15.14 1.30 -1.76
CA VAL A 72 -13.94 1.71 -2.52
C VAL A 72 -13.06 2.56 -1.61
N ARG A 73 -11.85 2.06 -1.35
CA ARG A 73 -10.90 2.76 -0.51
C ARG A 73 -10.18 3.83 -1.32
N ARG A 74 -10.02 5.00 -0.71
CA ARG A 74 -9.26 6.11 -1.27
C ARG A 74 -8.02 6.36 -0.43
N ASP A 75 -6.85 6.04 -0.98
CA ASP A 75 -5.57 6.42 -0.40
C ASP A 75 -5.13 7.77 -0.97
N VAL A 76 -4.34 8.51 -0.18
CA VAL A 76 -3.78 9.80 -0.58
C VAL A 76 -2.28 9.78 -0.38
N VAL A 77 -1.54 10.09 -1.43
CA VAL A 77 -0.09 10.33 -1.36
C VAL A 77 0.14 11.83 -1.54
N ARG A 78 0.79 12.46 -0.57
CA ARG A 78 1.07 13.90 -0.58
C ARG A 78 2.55 14.16 -0.72
N ALA A 79 2.85 15.22 -1.44
CA ALA A 79 4.19 15.76 -1.57
C ALA A 79 4.06 17.28 -1.66
N GLY A 80 4.62 18.03 -0.73
CA GLY A 80 4.41 19.48 -0.68
C GLY A 80 5.30 20.16 0.33
N LEU A 81 5.56 21.44 0.06
CA LEU A 81 6.39 22.28 0.92
C LEU A 81 5.72 22.59 2.24
N PRO A 82 6.52 22.85 3.30
CA PRO A 82 5.99 23.45 4.51
C PRO A 82 5.34 24.80 4.20
N THR A 83 4.22 25.06 4.86
CA THR A 83 3.56 26.36 4.86
C THR A 83 3.63 26.97 6.26
N ARG A 84 3.17 28.21 6.44
CA ARG A 84 3.11 28.82 7.77
C ARG A 84 2.23 28.05 8.77
N ARG A 85 1.25 27.28 8.27
CA ARG A 85 0.26 26.58 9.09
C ARG A 85 0.51 25.09 9.21
N ASP A 86 1.10 24.50 8.17
CA ASP A 86 1.24 23.04 8.05
C ASP A 86 2.70 22.66 7.76
N PRO A 87 3.23 21.59 8.39
CA PRO A 87 4.53 21.06 8.05
C PRO A 87 4.56 20.56 6.59
N GLY A 88 5.77 20.45 6.03
CA GLY A 88 5.95 19.86 4.71
C GLY A 88 5.54 18.39 4.71
N PHE A 89 4.99 17.92 3.60
CA PHE A 89 4.59 16.53 3.44
C PHE A 89 5.46 15.87 2.36
N SER A 90 5.92 14.65 2.61
CA SER A 90 6.59 13.81 1.62
C SER A 90 6.28 12.37 1.99
N ASP A 91 5.05 11.97 1.67
CA ASP A 91 4.52 10.65 2.00
C ASP A 91 5.29 9.57 1.20
N VAL A 92 5.27 8.34 1.72
CA VAL A 92 5.89 7.19 1.05
C VAL A 92 4.83 6.43 0.27
N ALA A 93 5.22 5.94 -0.90
CA ALA A 93 4.35 5.13 -1.74
C ALA A 93 5.07 3.87 -2.23
N LEU A 94 4.29 2.82 -2.48
CA LEU A 94 4.77 1.64 -3.18
C LEU A 94 4.70 1.87 -4.69
N ILE A 95 5.85 1.74 -5.34
CA ILE A 95 5.96 1.74 -6.79
C ILE A 95 6.14 0.31 -7.29
N LEU A 96 5.50 -0.01 -8.41
CA LEU A 96 5.71 -1.27 -9.11
C LEU A 96 7.04 -1.23 -9.85
N GLU A 97 7.98 -2.10 -9.46
CA GLU A 97 9.25 -2.24 -10.16
C GLU A 97 9.03 -3.06 -11.43
N LYS A 98 8.81 -2.36 -12.55
CA LYS A 98 8.69 -3.02 -13.85
C LYS A 98 10.06 -3.58 -14.24
N PRO A 99 10.16 -4.84 -14.67
CA PRO A 99 11.42 -5.38 -15.17
C PRO A 99 11.92 -4.45 -16.27
N SER A 100 13.17 -4.00 -16.12
CA SER A 100 13.82 -3.24 -17.17
C SER A 100 13.80 -4.11 -18.42
N ARG A 101 13.17 -3.66 -19.52
CA ARG A 101 13.12 -4.37 -20.81
C ARG A 101 14.50 -4.63 -21.44
N HIS A 102 15.57 -4.30 -20.71
CA HIS A 102 16.98 -4.52 -21.04
C HIS A 102 17.64 -5.61 -20.19
N ARG A 103 16.95 -6.20 -19.21
CA ARG A 103 17.43 -7.44 -18.59
C ARG A 103 17.15 -8.59 -19.55
N SER A 104 18.17 -9.43 -19.72
CA SER A 104 18.19 -10.63 -20.57
C SER A 104 16.88 -11.40 -20.51
N GLU A 105 16.45 -12.00 -21.63
CA GLU A 105 15.33 -12.96 -21.71
C GLU A 105 15.46 -14.12 -20.70
N ASN A 106 16.62 -14.26 -20.05
CA ASN A 106 16.91 -15.24 -19.01
C ASN A 106 16.59 -14.77 -17.56
N ASP A 107 16.10 -13.55 -17.32
CA ASP A 107 15.59 -13.15 -15.98
C ASP A 107 14.15 -13.69 -15.81
N VAL A 108 14.03 -15.02 -15.80
CA VAL A 108 12.79 -15.81 -15.66
C VAL A 108 12.23 -15.74 -14.23
N TYR A 109 12.85 -14.98 -13.33
CA TYR A 109 12.28 -14.70 -12.02
C TYR A 109 11.17 -13.65 -12.15
N GLU A 110 9.98 -14.12 -12.51
CA GLU A 110 8.76 -13.36 -12.30
C GLU A 110 8.69 -13.04 -10.80
N LYS A 111 8.89 -11.77 -10.46
CA LYS A 111 8.79 -11.32 -9.08
C LYS A 111 7.33 -11.50 -8.63
N TYR A 112 7.10 -11.99 -7.42
CA TYR A 112 5.76 -12.14 -6.84
C TYR A 112 5.65 -11.37 -5.53
N GLY A 113 4.43 -11.20 -5.03
CA GLY A 113 4.19 -10.54 -3.75
C GLY A 113 4.84 -9.17 -3.61
N LEU A 114 5.47 -8.94 -2.46
CA LEU A 114 6.17 -7.69 -2.13
C LEU A 114 7.45 -7.46 -2.94
N ASP A 115 8.05 -8.50 -3.52
CA ASP A 115 9.31 -8.38 -4.27
C ASP A 115 9.18 -7.56 -5.56
N ARG A 116 7.94 -7.45 -6.08
CA ARG A 116 7.59 -6.57 -7.20
C ARG A 116 7.51 -5.10 -6.85
N TYR A 117 7.47 -4.78 -5.55
CA TYR A 117 7.24 -3.43 -5.09
C TYR A 117 8.48 -2.87 -4.44
N ARG A 118 8.60 -1.56 -4.56
CA ARG A 118 9.65 -0.79 -3.91
C ARG A 118 9.04 0.41 -3.24
N ALA A 119 9.49 0.74 -2.04
CA ALA A 119 9.07 2.00 -1.42
C ALA A 119 9.83 3.18 -2.04
N GLY A 120 9.12 4.27 -2.27
CA GLY A 120 9.69 5.55 -2.66
C GLY A 120 9.05 6.68 -1.89
N ARG A 121 9.87 7.56 -1.31
CA ARG A 121 9.41 8.81 -0.72
C ARG A 121 9.13 9.80 -1.85
N VAL A 122 7.89 10.24 -1.98
CA VAL A 122 7.52 11.17 -3.05
C VAL A 122 7.90 12.59 -2.66
N ARG A 123 8.72 13.25 -3.49
CA ARG A 123 9.07 14.67 -3.30
C ARG A 123 8.21 15.60 -4.13
N VAL A 124 7.84 15.18 -5.36
CA VAL A 124 7.02 16.02 -6.24
C VAL A 124 6.26 15.18 -7.27
N PHE A 125 5.02 15.58 -7.56
CA PHE A 125 4.28 15.14 -8.74
C PHE A 125 4.31 16.26 -9.79
N PHE A 126 4.65 15.95 -11.04
CA PHE A 126 4.87 16.96 -12.06
C PHE A 126 4.51 16.52 -13.48
N THR A 127 4.47 17.47 -14.41
CA THR A 127 4.51 17.20 -15.86
C THR A 127 5.84 17.65 -16.44
N LEU A 128 6.28 17.01 -17.52
CA LEU A 128 7.45 17.49 -18.28
C LEU A 128 7.27 18.94 -18.76
N PRO A 129 8.39 19.67 -19.00
CA PRO A 129 8.36 20.96 -19.69
C PRO A 129 7.63 20.88 -21.02
N ALA A 130 7.00 21.98 -21.43
CA ALA A 130 6.08 22.01 -22.57
C ALA A 130 6.66 21.36 -23.84
N HIS A 131 7.92 21.65 -24.15
CA HIS A 131 8.62 21.10 -25.32
C HIS A 131 9.01 19.63 -25.18
N LEU A 132 8.96 19.01 -24.01
CA LEU A 132 9.20 17.57 -23.82
C LEU A 132 7.92 16.76 -23.63
N ARG A 133 6.76 17.42 -23.51
CA ARG A 133 5.46 16.75 -23.31
C ARG A 133 5.03 15.91 -24.51
N PHE A 134 5.57 16.16 -25.70
CA PHE A 134 5.28 15.33 -26.87
C PHE A 134 5.86 13.92 -26.74
N PHE A 135 6.98 13.76 -26.01
CA PHE A 135 7.55 12.44 -25.71
C PHE A 135 6.74 11.69 -24.65
N TYR A 136 6.23 12.41 -23.65
CA TYR A 136 5.38 11.83 -22.62
C TYR A 136 4.40 12.88 -22.06
N PRO A 137 3.10 12.76 -22.37
CA PRO A 137 2.10 13.76 -21.97
C PRO A 137 1.55 13.52 -20.55
N GLY A 138 1.80 12.34 -19.96
CA GLY A 138 1.28 11.95 -18.66
C GLY A 138 1.97 12.65 -17.50
N GLN A 139 1.41 12.50 -16.31
CA GLN A 139 2.06 12.98 -15.09
C GLN A 139 3.08 11.97 -14.56
N LEU A 140 4.09 12.53 -13.91
CA LEU A 140 5.24 11.85 -13.37
C LEU A 140 5.36 12.14 -11.86
N ALA A 141 6.06 11.26 -11.17
CA ALA A 141 6.45 11.44 -9.78
C ALA A 141 7.97 11.33 -9.69
N TYR A 142 8.60 12.23 -8.96
CA TYR A 142 10.01 12.13 -8.56
C TYR A 142 10.08 11.62 -7.13
N LEU A 143 10.84 10.54 -6.94
CA LEU A 143 10.92 9.81 -5.68
C LEU A 143 12.37 9.63 -5.25
N GLU A 144 12.59 9.65 -3.94
CA GLU A 144 13.77 9.05 -3.31
C GLU A 144 13.46 7.59 -3.00
N LEU A 145 14.34 6.69 -3.40
CA LEU A 145 14.12 5.26 -3.27
C LEU A 145 14.59 4.71 -1.93
N PHE A 146 13.85 3.73 -1.45
CA PHE A 146 14.33 2.78 -0.46
C PHE A 146 14.81 1.52 -1.18
N ALA A 147 15.69 0.73 -0.57
CA ALA A 147 16.12 -0.56 -1.11
C ALA A 147 14.92 -1.53 -1.24
N PRO A 148 15.01 -2.58 -2.05
CA PRO A 148 14.04 -3.67 -2.02
C PRO A 148 13.80 -4.18 -0.59
N PHE A 149 12.57 -4.61 -0.31
CA PHE A 149 12.24 -5.17 0.99
C PHE A 149 13.03 -6.45 1.23
N ASN A 150 13.39 -6.70 2.49
CA ASN A 150 13.97 -7.98 2.85
C ASN A 150 12.92 -9.09 2.67
N ALA A 151 13.31 -10.18 2.01
CA ALA A 151 12.47 -11.35 1.80
C ALA A 151 12.04 -11.98 3.13
N SER A 152 12.93 -12.00 4.13
CA SER A 152 12.59 -12.49 5.46
C SER A 152 11.83 -11.43 6.26
N VAL A 153 10.67 -11.82 6.81
CA VAL A 153 9.97 -11.03 7.84
C VAL A 153 10.66 -11.17 9.19
N SER A 154 10.57 -10.13 10.02
CA SER A 154 11.01 -10.22 11.41
C SER A 154 10.18 -11.26 12.17
N PRO A 155 10.80 -12.16 12.96
CA PRO A 155 10.08 -13.19 13.70
C PRO A 155 9.19 -12.59 14.80
N PHE A 156 9.51 -11.39 15.28
CA PHE A 156 8.83 -10.75 16.41
C PHE A 156 7.61 -9.95 15.99
N ASN A 157 7.75 -9.10 14.97
CA ASN A 157 6.69 -8.18 14.53
C ASN A 157 6.08 -8.55 13.17
N ARG A 158 6.62 -9.57 12.49
CA ARG A 158 6.19 -10.05 11.16
C ARG A 158 6.24 -8.98 10.06
N LEU A 159 6.98 -7.88 10.27
CA LEU A 159 7.13 -6.82 9.28
C LEU A 159 8.33 -7.06 8.37
N HIS A 160 8.22 -6.60 7.12
CA HIS A 160 9.34 -6.52 6.19
C HIS A 160 10.21 -5.30 6.48
N SER A 161 11.52 -5.45 6.43
CA SER A 161 12.46 -4.34 6.59
C SER A 161 12.89 -3.76 5.26
N THR A 162 13.17 -2.46 5.24
CA THR A 162 13.91 -1.79 4.16
C THR A 162 14.88 -0.74 4.74
N LYS A 163 15.69 -0.13 3.89
CA LYS A 163 16.65 0.94 4.21
C LYS A 163 16.64 1.96 3.06
N PRO A 164 17.11 3.20 3.26
CA PRO A 164 17.34 4.11 2.15
C PRO A 164 18.21 3.44 1.09
N ASP A 165 17.88 3.62 -0.19
CA ASP A 165 18.77 3.20 -1.26
C ASP A 165 19.81 4.29 -1.48
N LEU A 166 21.08 3.91 -1.38
CA LEU A 166 22.20 4.83 -1.47
C LEU A 166 23.09 4.41 -2.63
N ASP A 167 23.55 5.39 -3.41
CA ASP A 167 24.55 5.17 -4.44
C ASP A 167 25.94 4.93 -3.84
N ALA A 168 26.94 4.71 -4.71
CA ALA A 168 28.33 4.50 -4.29
C ALA A 168 28.95 5.69 -3.53
N ARG A 169 28.32 6.87 -3.57
CA ARG A 169 28.75 8.08 -2.87
C ARG A 169 27.96 8.31 -1.57
N GLY A 170 27.06 7.40 -1.20
CA GLY A 170 26.20 7.53 -0.04
C GLY A 170 25.04 8.50 -0.23
N ILE A 171 24.74 8.91 -1.47
CA ILE A 171 23.64 9.82 -1.79
C ILE A 171 22.39 8.98 -2.05
N ARG A 172 21.22 9.47 -1.60
CA ARG A 172 19.95 8.80 -1.84
C ARG A 172 19.68 8.64 -3.33
N SER A 173 19.45 7.40 -3.75
CA SER A 173 19.05 7.07 -5.11
C SER A 173 17.67 7.65 -5.40
N THR A 174 17.50 8.24 -6.59
CA THR A 174 16.26 8.89 -7.01
C THR A 174 15.77 8.33 -8.33
N VAL A 175 14.46 8.41 -8.56
CA VAL A 175 13.86 7.97 -9.82
C VAL A 175 12.66 8.83 -10.20
N VAL A 176 12.41 8.92 -11.50
CA VAL A 176 11.17 9.43 -12.06
C VAL A 176 10.34 8.27 -12.60
N VAL A 177 9.09 8.16 -12.15
CA VAL A 177 8.14 7.14 -12.63
C VAL A 177 6.83 7.78 -13.08
N PRO A 178 6.09 7.15 -14.00
CA PRO A 178 4.69 7.46 -14.23
C PRO A 178 3.89 7.36 -12.94
N VAL A 179 2.96 8.29 -12.73
CA VAL A 179 2.03 8.21 -11.60
C VAL A 179 1.23 6.90 -11.60
N SER A 180 1.00 6.30 -12.77
CA SER A 180 0.34 5.00 -12.91
C SER A 180 1.14 3.82 -12.37
N ASP A 181 2.42 3.99 -12.06
CA ASP A 181 3.23 2.96 -11.41
C ASP A 181 3.14 3.00 -9.88
N ILE A 182 2.56 4.07 -9.32
CA ILE A 182 2.32 4.17 -7.88
C ILE A 182 1.06 3.38 -7.55
N VAL A 183 1.23 2.32 -6.77
CA VAL A 183 0.16 1.35 -6.51
C VAL A 183 -0.51 1.58 -5.16
N PHE A 184 0.24 1.95 -4.12
CA PHE A 184 -0.31 2.17 -2.78
C PHE A 184 0.38 3.33 -2.07
N ALA A 185 -0.35 4.04 -1.21
CA ALA A 185 0.29 4.78 -0.12
C ALA A 185 0.81 3.77 0.91
N CYS A 186 2.00 4.00 1.48
CA CYS A 186 2.54 3.11 2.49
C CYS A 186 3.21 3.86 3.62
N HIS A 187 3.28 3.20 4.78
CA HIS A 187 3.89 3.76 5.98
C HIS A 187 5.16 2.99 6.31
N LEU A 188 6.28 3.71 6.31
CA LEU A 188 7.55 3.22 6.82
C LEU A 188 7.74 3.73 8.25
N VAL A 189 7.99 2.81 9.17
CA VAL A 189 8.24 3.09 10.58
C VAL A 189 9.73 2.90 10.85
N PRO A 190 10.45 3.90 11.39
CA PRO A 190 11.85 3.71 11.77
C PRO A 190 12.04 2.52 12.71
N GLN A 191 13.17 1.82 12.57
CA GLN A 191 13.62 0.88 13.59
C GLN A 191 14.25 1.70 14.72
N PHE A 192 13.45 2.11 15.69
CA PHE A 192 13.88 2.99 16.79
C PHE A 192 15.03 2.36 17.59
N GLU A 193 15.09 1.03 17.67
CA GLU A 193 16.19 0.29 18.30
C GLU A 193 17.55 0.43 17.58
N LYS A 194 17.55 0.95 16.34
CA LYS A 194 18.75 1.22 15.53
C LYS A 194 19.00 2.71 15.32
N LEU A 195 18.20 3.57 15.93
CA LEU A 195 18.50 4.99 15.96
C LEU A 195 19.65 5.25 16.92
N ASP A 196 20.39 6.31 16.64
CA ASP A 196 21.41 6.81 17.55
C ASP A 196 20.75 7.18 18.89
N PRO A 197 21.15 6.56 20.02
CA PRO A 197 20.56 6.85 21.32
C PRO A 197 20.75 8.30 21.78
N GLU A 198 21.78 8.99 21.26
CA GLU A 198 22.07 10.39 21.59
C GLU A 198 21.24 11.37 20.74
N LEU A 199 20.50 10.85 19.74
CA LEU A 199 19.72 11.68 18.85
C LEU A 199 18.44 12.18 19.52
N GLU A 200 18.38 13.48 19.77
CA GLU A 200 17.16 14.12 20.23
C GLU A 200 16.11 14.19 19.11
N LEU A 201 14.96 13.55 19.33
CA LEU A 201 13.84 13.61 18.42
C LEU A 201 12.94 14.79 18.76
N HIS A 202 12.57 15.57 17.74
CA HIS A 202 11.68 16.72 17.87
C HIS A 202 10.50 16.56 16.91
N ALA A 203 9.44 17.35 17.11
CA ALA A 203 8.24 17.31 16.26
C ALA A 203 8.53 17.61 14.77
N TYR A 204 9.64 18.29 14.47
CA TYR A 204 10.05 18.66 13.12
C TYR A 204 11.16 17.77 12.55
N THR A 205 11.56 16.73 13.29
CA THR A 205 12.60 15.80 12.83
C THR A 205 12.05 14.94 11.70
N ASP A 206 12.68 15.03 10.54
CA ASP A 206 12.35 14.19 9.40
C ASP A 206 12.93 12.77 9.56
N LEU A 207 12.18 11.91 10.24
CA LEU A 207 12.56 10.52 10.51
C LEU A 207 12.93 9.74 9.24
N LEU A 208 12.30 10.04 8.10
CA LEU A 208 12.61 9.38 6.83
C LEU A 208 13.99 9.76 6.29
N SER A 209 14.49 10.95 6.64
CA SER A 209 15.83 11.43 6.26
C SER A 209 16.93 10.88 7.17
N ILE A 210 16.71 10.87 8.49
CA ILE A 210 17.72 10.51 9.49
C ILE A 210 17.84 9.00 9.74
N SER A 211 16.75 8.24 9.63
CA SER A 211 16.77 6.82 9.99
C SER A 211 17.40 5.98 8.87
N ARG A 212 18.19 4.97 9.26
CA ARG A 212 18.88 4.07 8.31
C ARG A 212 18.09 2.79 8.02
N HIS A 213 17.13 2.46 8.86
CA HIS A 213 16.35 1.23 8.77
C HIS A 213 14.89 1.50 9.06
N PHE A 214 14.02 0.82 8.32
CA PHE A 214 12.57 0.98 8.43
C PHE A 214 11.86 -0.38 8.39
N TRP A 215 10.73 -0.45 9.07
CA TRP A 215 9.72 -1.48 8.91
C TRP A 215 8.61 -1.00 7.98
N LEU A 216 8.15 -1.85 7.07
CA LEU A 216 6.94 -1.62 6.29
C LEU A 216 5.72 -2.00 7.14
N ASN A 217 4.87 -1.04 7.44
CA ASN A 217 3.61 -1.30 8.13
C ASN A 217 2.54 -1.77 7.14
N HIS A 218 2.52 -3.07 6.84
CA HIS A 218 1.51 -3.67 5.97
C HIS A 218 0.10 -3.71 6.61
N TYR A 219 -0.01 -3.58 7.94
CA TYR A 219 -1.30 -3.46 8.64
C TYR A 219 -2.03 -2.15 8.37
N TYR A 220 -1.37 -1.15 7.77
CA TYR A 220 -2.00 0.11 7.38
C TYR A 220 -3.13 -0.07 6.35
N ASN A 221 -3.02 -1.08 5.50
CA ASN A 221 -3.97 -1.28 4.43
C ASN A 221 -4.19 -2.76 4.12
N HIS A 222 -5.43 -3.23 4.28
CA HIS A 222 -5.84 -4.60 3.97
C HIS A 222 -5.53 -5.03 2.52
N HIS A 223 -5.38 -4.07 1.59
CA HIS A 223 -4.95 -4.36 0.23
C HIS A 223 -3.49 -4.85 0.11
N PHE A 224 -2.66 -4.72 1.16
CA PHE A 224 -1.32 -5.34 1.20
C PHE A 224 -1.37 -6.87 1.27
N PHE A 225 -2.45 -7.44 1.82
CA PHE A 225 -2.64 -8.88 1.84
C PHE A 225 -3.07 -9.42 0.46
N ARG A 226 -3.48 -8.55 -0.49
CA ARG A 226 -3.78 -8.95 -1.87
C ARG A 226 -2.53 -9.44 -2.62
N PRO A 227 -1.37 -8.77 -2.58
CA PRO A 227 -0.14 -9.29 -3.17
C PRO A 227 0.46 -10.49 -2.42
N GLU A 228 0.30 -10.61 -1.10
CA GLU A 228 0.85 -11.75 -0.34
C GLU A 228 0.09 -13.06 -0.60
N HIS A 229 -1.21 -13.00 -0.95
CA HIS A 229 -2.06 -14.19 -1.09
C HIS A 229 -2.50 -14.50 -2.52
N GLY A 230 -1.76 -14.07 -3.55
CA GLY A 230 -2.00 -14.48 -4.94
C GLY A 230 -1.95 -16.01 -5.17
N LEU A 231 -1.42 -16.77 -4.21
CA LEU A 231 -1.49 -18.24 -4.11
C LEU A 231 -1.92 -18.74 -2.71
N GLY A 232 -2.20 -17.84 -1.77
CA GLY A 232 -2.19 -18.15 -0.34
C GLY A 232 -3.51 -18.59 0.26
N LEU A 233 -4.67 -18.33 -0.36
CA LEU A 233 -5.94 -18.76 0.23
C LEU A 233 -6.09 -20.29 0.20
N VAL A 234 -5.57 -20.96 -0.84
CA VAL A 234 -5.55 -22.43 -0.89
C VAL A 234 -4.55 -23.00 0.11
N GLN A 235 -3.37 -22.39 0.22
CA GLN A 235 -2.29 -22.88 1.09
C GLN A 235 -2.56 -22.61 2.58
N VAL A 236 -3.15 -21.47 2.95
CA VAL A 236 -3.58 -21.17 4.32
C VAL A 236 -4.76 -22.06 4.72
N LEU A 237 -5.65 -22.42 3.80
CA LEU A 237 -6.73 -23.36 4.07
C LEU A 237 -6.27 -24.83 4.12
N GLU A 238 -5.21 -25.20 3.39
CA GLU A 238 -4.51 -26.50 3.53
C GLU A 238 -3.72 -26.59 4.84
N GLU A 239 -2.96 -25.56 5.21
CA GLU A 239 -2.19 -25.51 6.46
C GLU A 239 -3.10 -25.43 7.70
N ALA A 240 -4.29 -24.83 7.58
CA ALA A 240 -5.32 -24.87 8.60
C ALA A 240 -6.16 -26.16 8.61
N GLY A 241 -5.88 -27.14 7.74
CA GLY A 241 -6.58 -28.42 7.67
C GLY A 241 -8.07 -28.31 7.30
N LEU A 242 -8.48 -27.22 6.65
CA LEU A 242 -9.88 -26.93 6.33
C LEU A 242 -10.31 -27.44 4.94
N ILE A 243 -9.37 -27.93 4.12
CA ILE A 243 -9.65 -28.57 2.82
C ILE A 243 -9.27 -30.05 2.90
N THR A 244 -9.98 -30.81 3.72
CA THR A 244 -9.90 -32.29 3.71
C THR A 244 -11.22 -32.95 3.33
N ALA A 245 -12.21 -32.18 2.85
CA ALA A 245 -13.55 -32.71 2.59
C ALA A 245 -13.99 -32.78 1.12
N PHE A 246 -13.15 -32.38 0.15
CA PHE A 246 -13.56 -32.31 -1.26
C PHE A 246 -12.66 -33.05 -2.26
N LYS A 247 -11.87 -34.01 -1.78
CA LYS A 247 -10.96 -34.79 -2.64
C LYS A 247 -11.19 -36.29 -2.56
N GLU A 248 -12.45 -36.73 -2.52
CA GLU A 248 -12.80 -38.10 -2.93
C GLU A 248 -14.14 -38.11 -3.68
N ARG A 249 -14.05 -38.17 -5.00
CA ARG A 249 -14.91 -39.00 -5.87
C ARG A 249 -14.36 -38.95 -7.30
N PRO A 250 -13.89 -40.09 -7.86
CA PRO A 250 -13.51 -40.13 -9.26
C PRO A 250 -14.75 -40.14 -10.15
N SER A 251 -14.64 -39.44 -11.26
CA SER A 251 -15.59 -39.42 -12.36
C SER A 251 -15.74 -40.82 -12.95
N SER A 252 -16.98 -41.31 -13.05
CA SER A 252 -17.34 -42.31 -14.06
C SER A 252 -18.62 -41.88 -14.76
N LEU A 253 -18.51 -41.83 -16.08
CA LEU A 253 -19.59 -41.67 -17.06
C LEU A 253 -20.59 -42.81 -16.92
N LEU A 254 -21.89 -42.52 -17.12
CA LEU A 254 -22.78 -43.29 -18.00
C LEU A 254 -24.12 -42.55 -18.23
N THR A 255 -24.58 -42.66 -19.47
CA THR A 255 -25.76 -42.07 -20.10
C THR A 255 -27.05 -42.88 -19.88
N TYR A 256 -28.19 -42.17 -19.82
CA TYR A 256 -29.57 -42.49 -20.27
C TYR A 256 -30.20 -43.89 -19.98
N GLU A 257 -31.30 -43.93 -19.21
CA GLU A 257 -32.66 -44.28 -19.68
C GLU A 257 -33.69 -44.17 -18.54
N GLY A 258 -34.95 -43.85 -18.90
CA GLY A 258 -36.00 -43.44 -17.97
C GLY A 258 -36.84 -44.56 -17.35
N ARG A 259 -37.52 -44.19 -16.25
CA ARG A 259 -38.91 -44.55 -15.86
C ARG A 259 -39.13 -44.09 -14.42
N SER A 260 -40.28 -43.47 -14.15
CA SER A 260 -40.83 -43.21 -12.80
C SER A 260 -41.87 -44.28 -12.46
N PRO A 261 -42.48 -44.29 -11.25
CA PRO A 261 -41.97 -44.00 -9.91
C PRO A 261 -42.31 -45.19 -8.96
N GLU A 262 -42.31 -44.95 -7.64
CA GLU A 262 -42.72 -45.83 -6.54
C GLU A 262 -41.59 -46.63 -5.86
N ARG A 263 -41.15 -46.14 -4.68
CA ARG A 263 -41.39 -46.79 -3.38
C ARG A 263 -40.69 -46.05 -2.23
N LEU A 264 -41.54 -45.53 -1.34
CA LEU A 264 -41.43 -45.51 0.14
C LEU A 264 -40.07 -45.14 0.77
N PHE A 265 -40.02 -43.89 1.23
CA PHE A 265 -39.15 -43.42 2.30
C PHE A 265 -39.61 -44.01 3.65
N HIS A 266 -38.69 -44.63 4.39
CA HIS A 266 -38.72 -44.69 5.85
C HIS A 266 -37.36 -44.23 6.36
N LEU A 267 -37.25 -42.94 6.69
CA LEU A 267 -36.21 -42.39 7.55
C LEU A 267 -36.90 -42.01 8.85
N SER A 268 -36.56 -42.73 9.93
CA SER A 268 -37.01 -42.42 11.27
C SER A 268 -36.39 -41.11 11.74
N THR A 269 -37.25 -40.11 11.89
CA THR A 269 -37.03 -38.88 12.63
C THR A 269 -37.02 -39.19 14.13
N SER A 270 -35.97 -38.77 14.84
CA SER A 270 -36.09 -38.37 16.24
C SER A 270 -35.63 -36.92 16.34
N ALA A 271 -36.58 -36.01 16.16
CA ALA A 271 -36.49 -34.63 16.60
C ALA A 271 -37.34 -34.51 17.87
N SER A 272 -36.74 -34.21 19.01
CA SER A 272 -37.46 -33.60 20.12
C SER A 272 -37.27 -32.10 20.04
N LEU A 273 -38.36 -31.41 19.73
CA LEU A 273 -38.52 -29.97 19.73
C LEU A 273 -38.37 -29.39 21.14
N CYS A 274 -37.55 -28.34 21.25
CA CYS A 274 -37.83 -27.19 22.13
C CYS A 274 -37.51 -25.91 21.34
N SER A 275 -38.58 -25.35 20.77
CA SER A 275 -38.86 -23.92 20.53
C SER A 275 -37.72 -22.94 20.26
N GLY A 276 -37.64 -22.51 18.99
CA GLY A 276 -37.70 -21.08 18.61
C GLY A 276 -36.50 -20.19 18.91
N LEU A 277 -35.59 -20.05 17.93
CA LEU A 277 -34.93 -18.78 17.58
C LEU A 277 -34.19 -18.96 16.25
N GLU A 278 -34.37 -18.00 15.34
CA GLU A 278 -33.69 -17.89 14.06
C GLU A 278 -32.16 -17.93 14.26
N LEU A 279 -31.49 -18.95 13.72
CA LEU A 279 -30.04 -19.00 13.61
C LEU A 279 -29.63 -18.46 12.23
N CYS A 280 -29.57 -17.13 12.13
CA CYS A 280 -28.66 -16.47 11.21
C CYS A 280 -27.24 -16.96 11.55
N LEU A 281 -26.65 -17.78 10.67
CA LEU A 281 -25.23 -18.11 10.71
C LEU A 281 -24.41 -16.85 10.35
N SER A 282 -24.26 -15.97 11.33
CA SER A 282 -23.14 -15.04 11.41
C SER A 282 -21.91 -15.90 11.66
N VAL A 283 -21.12 -16.15 10.61
CA VAL A 283 -19.72 -16.56 10.78
C VAL A 283 -18.97 -15.33 11.29
N SER A 284 -19.20 -15.02 12.56
CA SER A 284 -18.33 -14.16 13.35
C SER A 284 -17.05 -14.95 13.49
N ALA A 285 -16.06 -14.64 12.65
CA ALA A 285 -14.72 -15.16 12.79
C ALA A 285 -14.25 -14.87 14.22
N LEU A 286 -14.14 -15.93 15.01
CA LEU A 286 -13.49 -15.96 16.30
C LEU A 286 -12.01 -15.70 16.04
N ILE A 287 -11.63 -14.43 15.88
CA ILE A 287 -10.25 -14.01 16.04
C ILE A 287 -9.96 -14.22 17.52
N ILE A 288 -9.26 -15.30 17.83
CA ILE A 288 -8.60 -15.48 19.12
C ILE A 288 -7.66 -14.29 19.25
N LEU A 289 -8.10 -13.27 19.99
CA LEU A 289 -7.25 -12.22 20.52
C LEU A 289 -6.27 -12.91 21.46
N HIS A 290 -5.10 -13.28 20.94
CA HIS A 290 -3.94 -13.46 21.80
C HIS A 290 -3.69 -12.11 22.47
N PRO A 291 -3.71 -12.01 23.81
CA PRO A 291 -3.30 -10.79 24.49
C PRO A 291 -1.82 -10.61 24.22
N VAL A 292 -1.47 -9.66 23.36
CA VAL A 292 -0.12 -9.13 23.28
C VAL A 292 0.11 -8.42 24.62
N MET A 293 0.76 -9.13 25.55
CA MET A 293 1.25 -8.55 26.78
C MET A 293 2.30 -7.49 26.43
N TYR A 294 1.96 -6.23 26.67
CA TYR A 294 2.95 -5.16 26.74
C TYR A 294 3.81 -5.36 28.00
N PRO A 295 5.15 -5.28 27.92
CA PRO A 295 5.98 -5.25 29.11
C PRO A 295 5.80 -3.89 29.85
N PRO A 296 5.78 -3.87 31.20
CA PRO A 296 5.60 -2.65 31.98
C PRO A 296 6.95 -2.12 32.49
N PHE A 297 7.52 -1.07 31.89
CA PHE A 297 8.59 -0.23 32.47
C PHE A 297 8.61 1.10 31.68
N CYS A 298 8.69 2.31 32.23
CA CYS A 298 8.97 2.81 33.56
C CYS A 298 8.26 4.17 33.74
N THR A 299 7.72 4.41 34.92
CA THR A 299 7.18 5.69 35.40
C THR A 299 8.31 6.68 35.70
N SER A 300 8.30 7.87 35.11
CA SER A 300 8.88 9.07 35.72
C SER A 300 8.29 10.34 35.11
N ARG A 301 8.02 11.30 35.99
CA ARG A 301 7.15 12.47 35.81
C ARG A 301 7.79 13.56 34.96
N SER A 302 6.95 14.15 34.13
CA SER A 302 6.76 15.59 33.86
C SER A 302 6.92 15.96 32.38
N MET A 303 5.80 16.37 31.79
CA MET A 303 5.64 17.48 30.84
C MET A 303 4.17 17.44 30.34
N PRO A 304 3.37 18.48 30.57
CA PRO A 304 1.97 18.53 30.15
C PRO A 304 1.84 19.03 28.70
N ASN A 305 0.67 18.74 28.11
CA ASN A 305 0.16 19.20 26.81
C ASN A 305 0.54 18.34 25.59
N LEU A 306 -0.05 17.14 25.52
CA LEU A 306 -0.36 16.52 24.23
C LEU A 306 -1.86 16.67 23.93
N ILE A 307 -2.10 17.13 22.71
CA ILE A 307 -3.39 17.48 22.12
C ILE A 307 -4.32 16.25 22.07
N HIS A 308 -5.54 16.44 22.57
CA HIS A 308 -6.66 15.50 22.52
C HIS A 308 -6.97 15.06 21.08
N TYR A 309 -6.85 13.76 20.80
CA TYR A 309 -7.58 13.13 19.69
C TYR A 309 -8.99 12.75 20.17
N HIS A 310 -9.98 13.55 19.81
CA HIS A 310 -11.40 13.20 19.94
C HIS A 310 -11.78 12.25 18.80
N TYR A 311 -12.07 10.99 19.12
CA TYR A 311 -12.81 10.10 18.22
C TYR A 311 -14.30 10.48 18.26
N LEU A 312 -14.81 11.01 17.14
CA LEU A 312 -16.25 11.15 16.91
C LEU A 312 -16.80 9.81 16.40
N LEU A 313 -17.42 9.03 17.29
CA LEU A 313 -18.36 7.97 16.93
C LEU A 313 -19.66 8.64 16.44
N SER A 314 -19.80 8.78 15.13
CA SER A 314 -21.05 9.19 14.48
C SER A 314 -22.02 8.02 14.39
N LYS A 315 -22.96 7.99 15.33
CA LYS A 315 -24.35 7.50 15.27
C LYS A 315 -24.78 6.79 13.96
N CYS A 316 -25.01 5.48 14.02
CA CYS A 316 -26.04 4.84 13.20
C CYS A 316 -27.35 4.80 13.99
N SER A 317 -28.35 5.44 13.40
CA SER A 317 -29.72 5.60 13.89
C SER A 317 -30.52 4.33 13.60
N VAL A 318 -30.95 3.62 14.64
CA VAL A 318 -31.99 2.58 14.50
C VAL A 318 -33.34 3.27 14.72
N ARG A 319 -34.04 3.58 13.61
CA ARG A 319 -35.45 3.97 13.64
C ARG A 319 -36.33 2.76 13.39
N ARG A 320 -37.09 2.43 14.45
CA ARG A 320 -38.42 1.78 14.50
C ARG A 320 -39.11 1.50 13.17
N TRP A 321 -39.62 0.28 13.06
CA TRP A 321 -40.92 0.00 12.47
C TRP A 321 -41.80 -0.77 13.46
N PHE A 322 -43.08 -0.43 13.43
CA PHE A 322 -44.21 -0.83 14.29
C PHE A 322 -44.64 -2.29 14.07
N LEU A 323 -45.25 -2.92 15.09
CA LEU A 323 -46.64 -3.42 15.02
C LEU A 323 -47.19 -3.82 16.40
N HIS A 324 -48.51 -3.75 16.47
CA HIS A 324 -49.42 -3.65 17.61
C HIS A 324 -49.91 -5.02 18.12
N THR A 325 -50.52 -4.99 19.33
CA THR A 325 -51.53 -5.93 19.91
C THR A 325 -51.04 -7.34 20.26
N VAL A 326 -51.37 -7.92 21.42
CA VAL A 326 -52.56 -7.81 22.30
C VAL A 326 -52.16 -7.55 23.76
#